data_AF-A0A497GBP2-F1
#
_entry.id   AF-A0A497GBP2-F1
#
_cell.length_a   1.000
_cell.length_b   1.000
_cell.length_c   1.000
_cell.angle_alpha   90.00
_cell.angle_beta   90.00
_cell.angle_gamma   90.00
#
_symmetry.space_group_name_H-M   'P 1'
#
loop_
_entity.id
_entity.type
_entity.pdbx_description
1 polymer ?
#
loop_
_entity_poly.entity_id
_entity_poly.type
_entity_poly.pdbx_seq_one_letter_code
_entity_poly.pdbx_strand_id
1 'polypeptide(L)' 'MPDIGILISDDIVAVEHAALRMVDEAPTMPGSIAEKLGLKPGDNKWLKMHGKDPYIQVEAGENAGLGVKDYKIVEV' A
#
# COMPACT_ATOMS: atom_id res chain seq x y z
N MET A 1 0.15 -0.79 -11.71
CA MET A 1 0.36 0.59 -11.25
C MET A 1 1.72 1.08 -11.75
N PRO A 2 1.90 2.38 -11.98
CA PRO A 2 3.21 2.97 -12.24
C PRO A 2 4.03 3.11 -10.95
N ASP A 3 5.29 3.53 -11.09
CA ASP A 3 6.09 4.02 -9.97
C ASP A 3 5.47 5.32 -9.42
N ILE A 4 5.33 5.44 -8.10
CA ILE A 4 4.67 6.59 -7.45
C ILE A 4 5.70 7.60 -6.92
N GLY A 5 6.81 7.13 -6.36
CA GLY A 5 7.82 7.97 -5.74
C GLY A 5 8.63 7.21 -4.69
N ILE A 6 9.34 7.96 -3.84
CA ILE A 6 10.13 7.45 -2.72
C ILE A 6 9.52 7.97 -1.42
N LEU A 7 9.26 7.06 -0.48
CA LEU A 7 8.79 7.38 0.87
C LEU A 7 9.92 7.14 1.87
N ILE A 8 10.04 8.01 2.87
CA ILE A 8 11.04 7.93 3.93
C ILE A 8 10.37 8.27 5.26
N SER A 9 10.65 7.47 6.29
CA SER A 9 10.22 7.68 7.68
C SER A 9 11.16 6.94 8.62
N ASP A 10 11.27 7.41 9.86
CA ASP A 10 11.91 6.66 10.95
C ASP A 10 10.96 5.64 11.60
N ASP A 11 9.65 5.73 11.33
CA ASP A 11 8.65 4.72 11.74
C ASP A 11 8.36 3.77 10.57
N ILE A 12 8.76 2.50 10.75
CA ILE A 12 8.66 1.45 9.74
C ILE A 12 7.22 1.03 9.46
N VAL A 13 6.35 1.03 10.46
CA VAL A 13 4.94 0.66 10.31
C VAL A 13 4.22 1.76 9.53
N ALA A 14 4.51 3.02 9.87
CA ALA A 14 3.92 4.17 9.19
C ALA A 14 4.28 4.22 7.70
N VAL A 15 5.56 4.03 7.34
CA VAL A 15 6.00 4.13 5.93
C VAL A 15 5.51 2.97 5.08
N GLU A 16 5.50 1.74 5.61
CA GLU A 16 4.94 0.59 4.90
C GLU A 16 3.43 0.75 4.72
N HIS A 17 2.71 1.20 5.77
CA HIS A 17 1.28 1.47 5.67
C HIS A 17 0.99 2.55 4.62
N ALA A 18 1.77 3.63 4.58
CA ALA A 18 1.66 4.68 3.56
C ALA A 18 1.92 4.15 2.15
N ALA A 19 2.96 3.33 1.96
CA ALA A 19 3.29 2.74 0.67
C ALA A 19 2.15 1.87 0.13
N LEU A 20 1.58 1.00 0.95
CA LEU A 20 0.44 0.16 0.57
C LEU A 20 -0.81 0.97 0.26
N ARG A 21 -1.09 2.03 1.04
CA ARG A 21 -2.22 2.92 0.74
C ARG A 21 -2.02 3.65 -0.59
N MET A 22 -0.81 4.11 -0.91
CA MET A 22 -0.51 4.72 -2.21
C MET A 22 -0.67 3.71 -3.36
N VAL A 23 -0.28 2.45 -3.15
CA VAL A 23 -0.53 1.34 -4.11
C VAL A 23 -2.03 1.15 -4.35
N ASP A 24 -2.84 1.16 -3.31
CA ASP A 24 -4.28 0.97 -3.39
C ASP A 24 -4.97 2.16 -4.07
N GLU A 25 -4.51 3.39 -3.89
CA GLU A 25 -5.06 4.56 -4.58
C GLU A 25 -4.54 4.74 -6.01
N ALA A 26 -3.43 4.08 -6.37
CA ALA A 26 -2.87 4.21 -7.72
C ALA A 26 -3.82 3.67 -8.82
N PRO A 27 -3.84 4.29 -10.00
CA PRO A 27 -4.59 3.78 -11.14
C PRO A 27 -4.02 2.43 -11.62
N THR A 28 -4.87 1.66 -12.25
CA THR A 28 -4.44 0.45 -12.99
C THR A 28 -3.74 0.85 -14.28
N MET A 29 -2.90 -0.06 -14.80
CA MET A 29 -2.16 0.17 -16.05
C MET A 29 -2.85 -0.57 -17.20
N PRO A 30 -2.87 0.00 -18.42
CA PRO A 30 -3.37 -0.69 -19.60
C PRO A 30 -2.68 -2.04 -19.83
N GLY A 31 -3.47 -3.07 -20.11
CA GLY A 31 -3.01 -4.44 -20.34
C GLY A 31 -2.65 -5.22 -19.08
N SER A 32 -2.71 -4.61 -17.89
CA SER A 32 -2.36 -5.28 -16.63
C SER A 32 -3.44 -6.26 -16.17
N ILE A 33 -3.05 -7.19 -15.28
CA ILE A 33 -4.00 -8.10 -14.60
C ILE A 33 -5.04 -7.28 -13.82
N ALA A 34 -4.62 -6.19 -13.17
CA ALA A 34 -5.51 -5.32 -12.41
C ALA A 34 -6.61 -4.67 -13.28
N GLU A 35 -6.28 -4.25 -14.51
CA GLU A 35 -7.28 -3.75 -15.47
C GLU A 35 -8.25 -4.86 -15.89
N LYS A 36 -7.76 -6.06 -16.21
CA LYS A 36 -8.61 -7.21 -16.58
C LYS A 36 -9.58 -7.62 -15.47
N LEU A 37 -9.17 -7.44 -14.22
CA LEU A 37 -9.99 -7.69 -13.03
C LEU A 37 -10.91 -6.51 -12.67
N GLY A 38 -10.87 -5.40 -13.42
CA GLY A 38 -11.71 -4.23 -13.19
C GLY A 38 -11.41 -3.49 -11.89
N LEU A 39 -10.18 -3.61 -11.37
CA LEU A 39 -9.79 -2.97 -10.12
C LEU A 39 -9.70 -1.44 -10.27
N LYS A 40 -10.01 -0.73 -9.19
CA LYS A 40 -10.08 0.73 -9.10
C LYS A 40 -9.17 1.26 -8.00
N PRO A 41 -8.85 2.57 -8.02
CA PRO A 41 -8.33 3.27 -6.83
C PRO A 41 -9.18 2.94 -5.59
N GLY A 42 -8.51 2.64 -4.49
CA GLY A 42 -9.08 2.21 -3.22
C GLY A 42 -9.21 0.68 -3.05
N ASP A 43 -9.14 -0.11 -4.12
CA ASP A 43 -9.16 -1.57 -4.00
C ASP A 43 -7.81 -2.10 -3.46
N ASN A 44 -7.87 -3.08 -2.56
CA ASN A 44 -6.70 -3.87 -2.16
C ASN A 44 -6.25 -4.76 -3.33
N LYS A 45 -5.35 -4.23 -4.17
CA LYS A 45 -4.98 -4.85 -5.44
C LYS A 45 -4.25 -6.18 -5.23
N TRP A 46 -3.38 -6.26 -4.22
CA TRP A 46 -2.62 -7.46 -3.88
C TRP A 46 -3.52 -8.62 -3.50
N LEU A 47 -4.52 -8.37 -2.64
CA LEU A 47 -5.48 -9.38 -2.25
C LEU A 47 -6.29 -9.87 -3.45
N LYS A 48 -6.75 -8.95 -4.31
CA LYS A 48 -7.59 -9.29 -5.47
C LYS A 48 -6.82 -10.03 -6.57
N MET A 49 -5.55 -9.69 -6.80
CA MET A 49 -4.73 -10.34 -7.83
C MET A 49 -4.11 -11.66 -7.38
N HIS A 50 -3.70 -11.75 -6.11
CA HIS A 50 -2.85 -12.85 -5.62
C HIS A 50 -3.44 -13.62 -4.44
N GLY A 51 -4.59 -13.20 -3.89
CA GLY A 51 -5.19 -13.82 -2.71
C GLY A 51 -4.37 -13.61 -1.43
N LYS A 52 -3.50 -12.59 -1.40
CA LYS A 52 -2.60 -12.27 -0.28
C LYS A 52 -2.84 -10.83 0.16
N ASP A 53 -3.25 -10.67 1.40
CA ASP A 53 -3.44 -9.35 1.99
C ASP A 53 -2.10 -8.82 2.53
N PRO A 54 -1.54 -7.74 1.96
CA PRO A 54 -0.27 -7.19 2.42
C PRO A 54 -0.39 -6.43 3.74
N TYR A 55 -1.60 -6.09 4.20
CA TYR A 55 -1.77 -5.33 5.45
C TYR A 55 -1.53 -6.19 6.70
N ILE A 56 -1.55 -7.52 6.59
CA ILE A 56 -1.28 -8.45 7.70
C ILE A 56 0.09 -8.20 8.33
N GLN A 57 1.12 -7.90 7.54
CA GLN A 57 2.46 -7.57 8.07
C GLN A 57 2.49 -6.21 8.78
N VAL A 58 1.70 -5.24 8.31
CA VAL A 58 1.57 -3.92 8.96
C VAL A 58 0.93 -4.10 10.34
N GLU A 59 -0.16 -4.86 10.42
CA GLU A 59 -0.83 -5.18 11.68
C GLU A 59 0.09 -5.95 12.63
N ALA A 60 0.84 -6.94 12.12
CA ALA A 60 1.81 -7.66 12.92
C ALA A 60 2.91 -6.75 13.47
N GLY A 61 3.42 -5.81 12.67
CA GLY A 61 4.43 -4.84 13.08
C GLY A 61 3.93 -3.87 14.15
N GLU A 62 2.72 -3.34 13.99
CA GLU A 62 2.08 -2.49 14.99
C GLU A 62 1.83 -3.24 16.31
N ASN A 63 1.29 -4.48 16.24
CA ASN A 63 1.06 -5.32 17.42
C ASN A 63 2.36 -5.73 18.13
N ALA A 64 3.48 -5.80 17.40
CA ALA A 64 4.80 -6.03 17.95
C ALA A 64 5.46 -4.77 18.55
N GLY A 65 4.80 -3.60 18.44
CA GLY A 65 5.31 -2.32 18.96
C GLY A 65 6.43 -1.71 18.12
N LEU A 66 6.54 -2.04 16.83
CA LEU A 66 7.60 -1.54 15.94
C LEU A 66 7.30 -0.13 15.38
N GLY A 67 6.11 0.39 15.63
CA GLY A 67 5.63 1.66 15.09
C GLY A 67 4.10 1.72 15.10
N VAL A 68 3.53 2.73 14.46
CA VAL A 68 2.07 2.92 14.36
C VAL A 68 1.63 3.11 12.91
N LYS A 69 0.38 2.76 12.62
CA LYS A 69 -0.21 2.97 11.29
C LYS A 69 -0.56 4.43 11.00
N ASP A 70 -0.68 5.26 12.03
CA ASP A 70 -1.07 6.67 11.89
C ASP A 70 0.10 7.51 11.38
N TYR A 71 -0.14 8.31 10.34
CA TYR A 71 0.88 9.14 9.72
C TYR A 71 0.26 10.36 9.04
N LYS A 72 1.13 11.31 8.69
CA LYS A 72 0.83 12.41 7.77
C LYS A 72 1.85 12.40 6.64
N ILE A 73 1.38 12.65 5.41
CA ILE A 73 2.28 12.85 4.27
C ILE A 73 2.74 14.31 4.26
N VAL A 74 4.04 14.51 4.10
CA VAL A 74 4.66 15.82 3.88
C VAL A 74 5.45 15.73 2.59
N GLU A 75 5.06 16.54 1.59
CA GLU A 75 5.77 16.64 0.32
C GLU A 75 6.91 17.65 0.42
N VAL A 76 8.04 17.35 -0.24
CA VAL A 76 9.28 18.16 -0.25
C VAL A 76 9.66 18.46 -1.69
#